data_AF-A0A8J5VFQ1-F1
#
_entry.id   AF-A0A8J5VFQ1-F1
#
_cell.length_a   1.000
_cell.length_b   1.000
_cell.length_c   1.000
_cell.angle_alpha   90.00
_cell.angle_beta   90.00
_cell.angle_gamma   90.00
#
_symmetry.space_group_name_H-M   'P 1'
#
loop_
_entity.id
_entity.type
_entity.pdbx_description
1 polymer ?
#
loop_
_entity_poly.entity_id
_entity_poly.type
_entity_poly.pdbx_seq_one_letter_code
_entity_poly.pdbx_strand_id
1 'polypeptide(L)' 'MLLHYTEIFGQEATKILDYVECFHNGAGKGKKMAPECAATGLEGFPTWIINGKVAWRKAEEEQKQISAIRES' A
#
# COMPACT_ATOMS: atom_id res chain seq x y z
N MET A 1 7.97 -4.63 -3.10
CA MET A 1 7.41 -3.39 -2.51
C MET A 1 7.37 -3.46 -0.99
N LEU A 2 6.90 -4.58 -0.41
CA LEU A 2 6.88 -4.82 1.04
C LEU A 2 8.21 -4.54 1.78
N LEU A 3 9.36 -4.89 1.19
CA LEU A 3 10.69 -4.62 1.78
C LEU A 3 10.90 -3.14 2.15
N HIS A 4 10.46 -2.23 1.28
CA HIS A 4 10.57 -0.78 1.51
C HIS A 4 9.75 -0.32 2.72
N TYR A 5 8.56 -0.91 2.90
CA TYR A 5 7.69 -0.61 4.04
C TYR A 5 8.23 -1.18 5.34
N THR A 6 8.90 -2.32 5.30
CA THR A 6 9.62 -2.86 6.46
C THR A 6 10.73 -1.90 6.92
N GLU A 7 11.42 -1.23 6.00
CA GLU A 7 12.45 -0.24 6.34
C GLU A 7 11.84 1.01 7.02
N ILE A 8 10.66 1.46 6.58
CA ILE A 8 10.00 2.68 7.07
C ILE A 8 9.25 2.44 8.39
N PHE A 9 8.42 1.40 8.42
CA PHE A 9 7.55 1.12 9.57
C PHE A 9 8.21 0.20 10.61
N GLY A 10 9.26 -0.52 10.22
CA GLY A 10 9.88 -1.55 11.04
C GLY A 10 9.17 -2.91 10.94
N GLN A 11 9.84 -3.95 11.41
CA GLN A 11 9.36 -5.33 11.29
C GLN A 11 8.02 -5.57 12.01
N GLU A 12 7.85 -5.03 13.23
CA GLU A 12 6.64 -5.28 14.03
C GLU A 12 5.40 -4.62 13.43
N ALA A 13 5.53 -3.39 12.91
CA ALA A 13 4.42 -2.71 12.25
C ALA A 13 4.06 -3.36 10.90
N THR A 14 5.03 -3.95 10.21
CA THR A 14 4.78 -4.63 8.93
C THR A 14 3.99 -5.93 9.12
N LYS A 15 4.12 -6.60 10.27
CA LYS A 15 3.34 -7.81 10.60
C LYS A 15 1.83 -7.55 10.75
N ILE A 16 1.46 -6.32 11.13
CA ILE A 16 0.06 -5.91 11.28
C ILE A 16 -0.47 -5.17 10.05
N LEU A 17 0.37 -4.99 9.03
CA LEU A 17 -0.03 -4.34 7.79
C LEU A 17 -0.83 -5.32 6.93
N ASP A 18 -2.05 -4.94 6.58
CA ASP A 18 -2.87 -5.69 5.62
C ASP A 18 -2.39 -5.40 4.19
N TYR A 19 -1.24 -5.97 3.84
CA TYR A 19 -0.60 -5.79 2.54
C TYR A 19 -1.16 -6.75 1.50
N VAL A 20 -1.60 -6.20 0.37
CA VAL A 20 -2.07 -6.95 -0.79
C VAL A 20 -1.05 -6.83 -1.93
N GLU A 21 -0.53 -7.95 -2.42
CA GLU A 21 0.39 -7.99 -3.56
C GLU A 21 -0.39 -7.96 -4.88
N CYS A 22 -0.51 -6.78 -5.48
CA CYS A 22 -1.26 -6.61 -6.72
C CYS A 22 -0.59 -7.25 -7.96
N PHE A 23 0.71 -7.57 -7.91
CA PHE A 23 1.42 -8.20 -9.02
C PHE A 23 2.28 -9.38 -8.57
N HIS A 24 1.63 -10.51 -8.26
CA HIS A 24 2.27 -11.78 -7.92
C HIS A 24 3.42 -12.21 -8.86
N ASN A 25 3.30 -11.90 -10.16
CA ASN A 25 4.30 -12.24 -11.17
C ASN A 25 5.17 -11.05 -11.59
N GLY A 26 5.20 -9.97 -10.80
CA GLY A 26 5.86 -8.70 -11.11
C GLY A 26 5.03 -7.79 -12.02
N ALA A 27 5.26 -6.48 -11.90
CA ALA A 27 4.58 -5.46 -12.70
C ALA A 27 5.25 -5.30 -14.09
N GLY A 28 4.48 -4.87 -15.09
CA GLY A 28 5.01 -4.59 -16.43
C GLY A 28 3.97 -4.72 -17.55
N LYS A 29 4.37 -4.33 -18.77
CA LYS A 29 3.50 -4.35 -19.95
C LYS A 29 2.97 -5.76 -20.21
N GLY A 30 1.64 -5.91 -20.30
CA GLY A 30 0.97 -7.19 -20.57
C GLY A 30 0.79 -8.09 -19.35
N LYS A 31 1.30 -7.71 -18.17
CA LYS A 31 1.04 -8.45 -16.93
C LYS A 31 -0.27 -7.99 -16.31
N LYS A 32 -1.10 -8.96 -15.91
CA LYS A 32 -2.40 -8.69 -15.29
C LYS A 32 -2.20 -8.47 -13.80
N MET A 33 -2.86 -7.43 -13.31
CA MET A 33 -2.99 -7.16 -11.89
C MET A 33 -3.96 -8.17 -11.26
N ALA A 34 -3.76 -8.45 -9.97
CA ALA A 34 -4.65 -9.31 -9.21
C ALA A 34 -6.09 -8.74 -9.18
N PRO A 35 -7.14 -9.58 -9.25
CA PRO A 35 -8.54 -9.13 -9.33
C PRO A 35 -8.96 -8.16 -8.22
N GLU A 36 -8.50 -8.40 -7.00
CA GLU A 36 -8.79 -7.59 -5.80
C GLU A 36 -8.29 -6.15 -5.95
N CYS A 37 -7.14 -5.96 -6.59
CA CYS A 37 -6.56 -4.65 -6.88
C CYS A 37 -7.17 -4.01 -8.14
N ALA A 38 -7.62 -4.82 -9.11
CA ALA A 38 -8.30 -4.32 -10.30
C ALA A 38 -9.71 -3.80 -9.99
N ALA A 39 -10.42 -4.46 -9.09
CA ALA A 39 -11.78 -4.07 -8.69
C ALA A 39 -11.82 -2.73 -7.92
N THR A 40 -10.70 -2.34 -7.30
CA THR A 40 -10.59 -1.09 -6.52
C THR A 40 -10.30 0.15 -7.37
N GLY A 41 -10.03 -0.01 -8.67
CA GLY A 41 -9.78 1.14 -9.56
C GLY A 41 -8.51 1.92 -9.21
N LEU A 42 -7.48 1.23 -8.72
CA LEU A 42 -6.22 1.85 -8.30
C LEU A 42 -5.58 2.65 -9.44
N GLU A 43 -5.30 3.93 -9.20
CA GLU A 43 -4.69 4.83 -10.20
C GLU A 43 -3.16 4.72 -10.24
N GLY A 44 -2.54 4.23 -9.17
CA GLY A 44 -1.08 4.14 -9.05
C GLY A 44 -0.62 3.34 -7.83
N PHE A 45 0.69 3.16 -7.73
CA PHE A 45 1.31 2.45 -6.63
C PHE A 45 2.36 3.33 -5.92
N PRO A 46 2.43 3.25 -4.58
CA PRO A 46 1.47 2.56 -3.71
C PRO A 46 0.12 3.26 -3.60
N THR A 47 -0.89 2.51 -3.20
CA THR A 47 -2.20 3.05 -2.81
C THR A 47 -2.58 2.48 -1.45
N TRP A 48 -3.07 3.35 -0.57
CA TRP A 48 -3.55 2.98 0.76
C TRP A 48 -5.07 3.10 0.83
N ILE A 49 -5.71 2.14 1.48
CA ILE A 49 -7.13 2.20 1.82
C ILE A 49 -7.21 2.23 3.34
N ILE A 50 -7.52 3.39 3.90
CA ILE A 50 -7.59 3.60 5.35
C ILE A 50 -9.02 4.04 5.68
N ASN A 51 -9.72 3.29 6.54
CA ASN A 51 -11.12 3.55 6.88
C ASN A 51 -12.01 3.71 5.62
N GLY A 52 -11.76 2.92 4.57
CA GLY A 52 -12.49 2.97 3.30
C GLY A 52 -12.17 4.16 2.40
N LYS A 53 -11.22 5.04 2.78
CA LYS A 53 -10.78 6.17 1.97
C LYS A 53 -9.47 5.83 1.26
N VAL A 54 -9.40 6.17 -0.02
CA VAL A 54 -8.20 5.98 -0.83
C VAL A 54 -7.23 7.15 -0.59
N ALA A 55 -5.96 6.83 -0.34
CA ALA A 55 -4.88 7.80 -0.20
C ALA A 55 -3.68 7.41 -1.07
N TRP A 56 -3.12 8.41 -1.76
CA TRP A 56 -2.05 8.28 -2.75
C TRP A 56 -0.90 9.23 -2.41
N ARG A 57 0.22 8.76 -1.82
CA ARG A 57 1.43 9.61 -1.61
C ARG A 57 2.74 8.80 -1.56
N LYS A 58 3.88 9.47 -1.32
CA LYS A 58 5.21 8.86 -1.19
C LYS A 58 5.48 8.42 0.25
N ALA A 59 6.09 7.25 0.40
CA ALA A 59 6.23 6.51 1.67
C ALA A 59 6.76 7.29 2.90
N GLU A 60 7.63 8.29 2.73
CA GLU A 60 8.12 9.11 3.86
C GLU A 60 7.10 10.13 4.38
N GLU A 61 6.29 10.73 3.50
CA GLU A 61 5.16 11.57 3.91
C GLU A 61 3.99 10.72 4.43
N GLU A 62 3.91 9.45 4.00
CA GLU A 62 2.87 8.50 4.40
C GLU A 62 2.96 8.15 5.89
N GLN A 63 4.14 7.95 6.47
CA GLN A 63 4.24 7.59 7.89
C GLN A 63 3.66 8.67 8.81
N LYS A 64 3.95 9.95 8.53
CA LYS A 64 3.42 11.09 9.30
C LYS A 64 1.91 11.25 9.15
N GLN A 65 1.35 10.87 8.01
CA GLN A 65 -0.09 11.00 7.75
C GLN A 65 -0.88 9.80 8.26
N ILE A 66 -0.32 8.60 8.17
CA ILE A 66 -0.94 7.39 8.72
C ILE A 66 -1.02 7.48 10.24
N SER A 67 0.02 8.00 10.91
CA SER A 67 -0.06 8.28 12.35
C SER A 67 -1.15 9.31 12.67
N ALA A 68 -1.26 10.38 11.88
CA ALA A 68 -2.29 11.40 12.08
C ALA A 68 -3.72 10.86 11.87
N ILE A 69 -3.96 9.98 10.88
CA ILE A 69 -5.27 9.36 10.64
C ILE A 69 -5.65 8.36 11.75
N ARG A 70 -4.67 7.66 12.34
CA ARG A 70 -4.93 6.71 13.45
C ARG A 70 -5.24 7.41 14.78
N GLU A 71 -4.86 8.67 14.93
CA GLU A 71 -5.08 9.48 16.14
C GLU A 71 -6.32 10.38 16.05
N SER A 72 -7.08 10.32 14.95
CA SER A 72 -8.30 11.10 14.69
C SER A 72 -9.56 10.23 14.75
#